data_AF-A0A954XX75-F1
#
_entry.id   AF-A0A954XX75-F1
#
_cell.length_a   1.000
_cell.length_b   1.000
_cell.length_c   1.000
_cell.angle_alpha   90.00
_cell.angle_beta   90.00
_cell.angle_gamma   90.00
#
_symmetry.space_group_name_H-M   'P 1'
#
loop_
_entity.id
_entity.type
_entity.pdbx_description
1 polymer ?
#
loop_
_entity_poly.entity_id
_entity_poly.type
_entity_poly.pdbx_seq_one_letter_code
_entity_poly.pdbx_strand_id
1 'polypeptide(L)'
;MRTVFVLAGWLIAGHALAAPSEWLAPSPWYDELWGTRTETPDVRIHVNAPAASPDAAEQPARLVIFALPNGNTLEQSLGCQMSDGLDWHFDIQHIAAQTRLLRTAAPEERITLLAAEAQGLSWPAWRASHDGANERIVALVDQWRREFGGDDARVALTAHSGGGSFLWGVLEGQDEIPAWVDTIAFLDANYSFDAEQHAGKFLRWLQGDSARRLVVLAYDDREITYQGKKVVGSTGGTYRATQRMVDAFAADAPLERTDGEPFTHYEGLGGQIRMWVHKNPANKILHTALVGDMNGYLHALTTGTPQAERWGEFAGPRAYNSWVQPAPTPTDPAAATKLPRLETLPPVALPPRPPGAVGGAEFAQRIADLPAAEREAAIFAELAAGNFPQFLRTFQHVEFAATGADGAQATIAIDVAPDVLAIGSDDDFLRIPMTPQTAQRLADRWGCTLPTRKLVDAIDAAATVRLAPQPLTEDRESVVAFVESNRRIEAQRAGQPLGPLVTGAKKDVVLTPRIFERPRRLALYGWRQLDGTPIQPLTIVHHNGYVDYSHGVRLVRNAAIVDGEVYEPVENGDRHAPQDKGSRRSRQRSASQSPFSAGCYAISELLADPGRSAWVSDEGAMIPPRYPEQ
;
A
#
# COMPACT_ATOMS: atom_id res chain seq x y z
N MET A 1 -14.02 -53.39 33.93
CA MET A 1 -12.71 -52.77 33.61
C MET A 1 -12.39 -53.05 32.15
N ARG A 2 -12.60 -52.04 31.28
CA ARG A 2 -12.15 -51.87 29.88
C ARG A 2 -13.14 -50.93 29.20
N THR A 3 -12.83 -49.64 29.28
CA THR A 3 -13.57 -48.57 28.62
C THR A 3 -12.99 -48.40 27.22
N VAL A 4 -13.83 -48.58 26.21
CA VAL A 4 -13.52 -48.29 24.80
C VAL A 4 -13.75 -46.79 24.59
N PHE A 5 -12.71 -46.05 24.24
CA PHE A 5 -12.84 -44.68 23.75
C PHE A 5 -12.99 -44.71 22.23
N VAL A 6 -14.15 -44.29 21.74
CA VAL A 6 -14.38 -43.95 20.32
C VAL A 6 -14.01 -42.48 20.15
N LEU A 7 -12.91 -42.21 19.45
CA LEU A 7 -12.59 -40.86 18.97
C LEU A 7 -13.38 -40.63 17.66
N ALA A 8 -14.44 -39.83 17.76
CA ALA A 8 -15.10 -39.24 16.59
C ALA A 8 -14.20 -38.11 16.05
N GLY A 9 -13.62 -38.32 14.87
CA GLY A 9 -12.90 -37.29 14.15
C GLY A 9 -13.88 -36.22 13.64
N TRP A 10 -13.74 -35.00 14.13
CA TRP A 10 -14.36 -33.82 13.51
C TRP A 10 -13.56 -33.48 12.26
N LEU A 11 -14.15 -33.74 11.09
CA LEU A 11 -13.73 -33.14 9.83
C LEU A 11 -14.06 -31.65 9.91
N ILE A 12 -13.06 -30.82 10.18
CA ILE A 12 -13.15 -29.38 9.94
C ILE A 12 -13.15 -29.23 8.41
N ALA A 13 -14.33 -28.95 7.86
CA ALA A 13 -14.46 -28.50 6.48
C ALA A 13 -13.78 -27.13 6.40
N GLY A 14 -12.56 -27.09 5.83
CA GLY A 14 -11.94 -25.85 5.43
C GLY A 14 -12.83 -25.17 4.39
N HIS A 15 -13.38 -24.01 4.75
CA HIS A 15 -14.10 -23.17 3.80
C HIS A 15 -13.08 -22.65 2.80
N ALA A 16 -13.23 -23.05 1.54
CA ALA A 16 -12.43 -22.48 0.47
C ALA A 16 -12.76 -20.98 0.39
N LEU A 17 -11.74 -20.14 0.53
CA LEU A 17 -11.81 -18.72 0.20
C LEU A 17 -12.44 -18.58 -1.20
N ALA A 18 -13.40 -17.67 -1.34
CA ALA A 18 -13.72 -17.15 -2.66
C ALA A 18 -12.39 -16.63 -3.25
N ALA A 19 -11.93 -17.25 -4.34
CA ALA A 19 -10.77 -16.75 -5.06
C ALA A 19 -11.02 -15.26 -5.34
N PRO A 20 -10.00 -14.38 -5.20
CA PRO A 20 -10.17 -12.99 -5.60
C PRO A 20 -10.74 -13.00 -7.02
N SER A 21 -11.91 -12.38 -7.16
CA SER A 21 -12.67 -12.38 -8.40
C SER A 21 -11.74 -12.03 -9.54
N GLU A 22 -11.74 -12.81 -10.62
CA GLU A 22 -10.74 -12.82 -11.72
C GLU A 22 -10.42 -11.45 -12.36
N TRP A 23 -11.15 -10.39 -12.00
CA TRP A 23 -11.03 -9.02 -12.49
C TRP A 23 -10.29 -8.05 -11.53
N LEU A 24 -9.98 -8.45 -10.28
CA LEU A 24 -9.16 -7.62 -9.40
C LEU A 24 -7.69 -7.73 -9.81
N ALA A 25 -7.08 -6.59 -10.10
CA ALA A 25 -5.68 -6.45 -10.47
C ALA A 25 -4.85 -5.93 -9.28
N PRO A 26 -3.57 -6.27 -9.20
CA PRO A 26 -2.65 -5.64 -8.25
C PRO A 26 -2.58 -4.12 -8.44
N SER A 27 -2.45 -3.40 -7.33
CA SER A 27 -2.24 -1.95 -7.33
C SER A 27 -0.77 -1.64 -7.67
N PRO A 28 -0.51 -0.64 -8.53
CA PRO A 28 0.86 -0.24 -8.87
C PRO A 28 1.57 0.56 -7.76
N TRP A 29 0.86 0.92 -6.68
CA TRP A 29 1.38 1.82 -5.64
C TRP A 29 1.50 1.19 -4.25
N TYR A 30 0.64 0.22 -3.93
CA TYR A 30 0.56 -0.39 -2.60
C TYR A 30 0.33 -1.90 -2.73
N ASP A 31 0.66 -2.65 -1.67
CA ASP A 31 0.46 -4.10 -1.59
C ASP A 31 -1.03 -4.45 -1.39
N GLU A 32 -1.81 -4.27 -2.45
CA GLU A 32 -3.26 -4.41 -2.45
C GLU A 32 -3.76 -4.82 -3.85
N LEU A 33 -4.94 -5.42 -3.89
CA LEU A 33 -5.68 -5.74 -5.11
C LEU A 33 -6.79 -4.70 -5.29
N TRP A 34 -7.11 -4.36 -6.54
CA TRP A 34 -8.17 -3.42 -6.84
C TRP A 34 -8.85 -3.69 -8.17
N GLY A 35 -10.03 -3.14 -8.35
CA GLY A 35 -10.68 -3.09 -9.64
C GLY A 35 -11.87 -2.16 -9.61
N THR A 36 -12.22 -1.62 -10.79
CA THR A 36 -13.47 -0.88 -11.00
C THR A 36 -14.35 -1.63 -12.01
N ARG A 37 -15.65 -1.79 -11.72
CA ARG A 37 -16.63 -2.32 -12.68
C ARG A 37 -17.99 -1.67 -12.49
N THR A 38 -18.86 -1.83 -13.49
CA THR A 38 -20.25 -1.38 -13.42
C THR A 38 -21.15 -2.56 -13.09
N GLU A 39 -21.93 -2.41 -12.02
CA GLU A 39 -23.02 -3.28 -11.60
C GLU A 39 -24.34 -2.87 -12.23
N THR A 40 -25.25 -3.83 -12.37
CA THR A 40 -26.60 -3.56 -12.85
C THR A 40 -27.56 -3.29 -11.67
N PRO A 41 -28.43 -2.27 -11.76
CA PRO A 41 -28.50 -1.24 -12.78
C PRO A 41 -27.51 -0.11 -12.49
N ASP A 42 -26.64 0.18 -13.47
CA ASP A 42 -25.81 1.39 -13.59
C ASP A 42 -25.14 1.98 -12.32
N VAL A 43 -24.65 1.12 -11.43
CA VAL A 43 -23.82 1.51 -10.28
C VAL A 43 -22.35 1.17 -10.57
N ARG A 44 -21.44 2.13 -10.52
CA ARG A 44 -20.00 1.84 -10.60
C ARG A 44 -19.48 1.51 -9.20
N ILE A 45 -18.74 0.42 -9.08
CA ILE A 45 -18.04 0.05 -7.85
C ILE A 45 -16.54 0.05 -8.06
N HIS A 46 -15.81 0.47 -7.04
CA HIS A 46 -14.37 0.24 -6.91
C HIS A 46 -14.11 -0.61 -5.69
N VAL A 47 -13.42 -1.73 -5.87
CA VAL A 47 -12.97 -2.59 -4.79
C VAL A 47 -11.48 -2.36 -4.58
N ASN A 48 -11.08 -2.25 -3.33
CA ASN A 48 -9.69 -2.20 -2.88
C ASN A 48 -9.54 -3.19 -1.72
N ALA A 49 -8.86 -4.29 -1.95
CA ALA A 49 -8.67 -5.39 -1.01
C ALA A 49 -7.19 -5.52 -0.64
N PRO A 50 -6.84 -5.96 0.57
CA PRO A 50 -5.45 -6.28 0.90
C PRO A 50 -4.93 -7.40 -0.02
N ALA A 51 -3.63 -7.40 -0.30
CA ALA A 51 -3.00 -8.51 -1.02
C ALA A 51 -3.19 -9.84 -0.25
N ALA A 52 -3.15 -10.95 -0.98
CA ALA A 52 -3.33 -12.27 -0.39
C ALA A 52 -2.20 -12.55 0.62
N SER A 53 -2.56 -12.77 1.89
CA SER A 53 -1.64 -13.21 2.94
C SER A 53 -1.83 -14.70 3.24
N PRO A 54 -0.78 -15.46 3.59
CA PRO A 54 -0.90 -16.85 4.05
C PRO A 54 -1.89 -17.01 5.22
N ASP A 55 -2.00 -15.99 6.07
CA ASP A 55 -2.86 -15.97 7.26
C ASP A 55 -4.28 -15.46 6.96
N ALA A 56 -4.59 -15.09 5.71
CA ALA A 56 -5.85 -14.44 5.33
C ALA A 56 -7.11 -15.30 5.57
N ALA A 57 -6.95 -16.63 5.65
CA ALA A 57 -8.03 -17.56 5.93
C ALA A 57 -8.45 -17.55 7.42
N GLU A 58 -7.57 -17.11 8.33
CA GLU A 58 -7.81 -17.13 9.77
C GLU A 58 -8.26 -15.76 10.32
N GLN A 59 -8.06 -14.69 9.56
CA GLN A 59 -8.44 -13.33 9.96
C GLN A 59 -9.95 -13.07 9.73
N PRO A 60 -10.66 -12.47 10.71
CA PRO A 60 -12.00 -11.95 10.51
C PRO A 60 -12.06 -10.99 9.31
N ALA A 61 -13.02 -11.24 8.42
CA ALA A 61 -13.23 -10.42 7.24
C ALA A 61 -14.14 -9.22 7.55
N ARG A 62 -13.71 -8.03 7.13
CA ARG A 62 -14.54 -6.81 7.16
C ARG A 62 -14.65 -6.24 5.75
N LEU A 63 -15.88 -6.00 5.31
CA LEU A 63 -16.17 -5.19 4.14
C LEU A 63 -16.63 -3.79 4.58
N VAL A 64 -15.90 -2.75 4.17
CA VAL A 64 -16.32 -1.37 4.33
C VAL A 64 -16.97 -0.92 3.03
N ILE A 65 -18.26 -0.61 3.06
CA ILE A 65 -19.00 -0.08 1.91
C ILE A 65 -19.10 1.43 2.08
N PHE A 66 -18.50 2.18 1.17
CA PHE A 66 -18.50 3.63 1.14
C PHE A 66 -19.33 4.16 -0.04
N ALA A 67 -20.50 4.74 0.25
CA ALA A 67 -21.31 5.39 -0.78
C ALA A 67 -20.88 6.84 -0.98
N LEU A 68 -20.61 7.19 -2.24
CA LEU A 68 -19.98 8.47 -2.62
C LEU A 68 -20.90 9.68 -2.43
N PRO A 69 -20.32 10.88 -2.22
CA PRO A 69 -21.06 12.13 -2.21
C PRO A 69 -21.58 12.51 -3.60
N ASN A 70 -22.57 13.41 -3.61
CA ASN A 70 -23.12 13.93 -4.86
C ASN A 70 -22.06 14.74 -5.63
N GLY A 71 -21.98 14.53 -6.94
CA GLY A 71 -21.11 15.29 -7.84
C GLY A 71 -19.66 14.81 -7.92
N ASN A 72 -19.28 13.77 -7.17
CA ASN A 72 -17.93 13.19 -7.22
C ASN A 72 -17.91 11.85 -7.92
N THR A 73 -16.83 11.59 -8.67
CA THR A 73 -16.53 10.25 -9.19
C THR A 73 -15.78 9.39 -8.17
N LEU A 74 -15.68 8.09 -8.45
CA LEU A 74 -14.83 7.11 -7.77
C LEU A 74 -13.41 7.62 -7.66
N GLU A 75 -12.83 8.04 -8.78
CA GLU A 75 -11.43 8.45 -8.86
C GLU A 75 -11.16 9.67 -7.97
N GLN A 76 -12.06 10.66 -7.98
CA GLN A 76 -11.98 11.83 -7.11
C GLN A 76 -12.09 11.44 -5.62
N SER A 77 -13.04 10.58 -5.28
CA SER A 77 -13.29 10.20 -3.88
C SER A 77 -12.21 9.29 -3.30
N LEU A 78 -11.66 8.38 -4.10
CA LEU A 78 -10.51 7.55 -3.74
C LEU A 78 -9.27 8.41 -3.49
N GLY A 79 -9.10 9.46 -4.29
CA GLY A 79 -8.12 10.53 -4.12
C GLY A 79 -6.69 10.15 -4.49
N CYS A 80 -5.85 11.17 -4.71
CA CYS A 80 -4.43 11.02 -5.01
C CYS A 80 -3.65 12.29 -4.67
N GLN A 81 -2.33 12.28 -4.89
CA GLN A 81 -1.50 13.48 -4.77
C GLN A 81 -1.85 14.47 -5.88
N MET A 82 -1.88 15.76 -5.53
CA MET A 82 -2.14 16.81 -6.51
C MET A 82 -0.97 17.01 -7.47
N SER A 83 -1.29 17.22 -8.74
CA SER A 83 -0.36 17.64 -9.79
C SER A 83 -0.96 18.79 -10.59
N ASP A 84 -0.12 19.51 -11.36
CA ASP A 84 -0.58 20.62 -12.19
C ASP A 84 -1.68 20.18 -13.16
N GLY A 85 -2.78 20.95 -13.18
CA GLY A 85 -3.95 20.67 -14.02
C GLY A 85 -4.92 19.61 -13.49
N LEU A 86 -4.62 18.98 -12.36
CA LEU A 86 -5.54 18.02 -11.73
C LEU A 86 -6.66 18.75 -10.99
N ASP A 87 -7.88 18.21 -11.10
CA ASP A 87 -9.05 18.74 -10.42
C ASP A 87 -8.92 18.64 -8.89
N TRP A 88 -9.35 19.67 -8.17
CA TRP A 88 -9.17 19.74 -6.71
C TRP A 88 -9.97 18.67 -5.94
N HIS A 89 -11.02 18.08 -6.52
CA HIS A 89 -11.79 17.01 -5.87
C HIS A 89 -10.97 15.74 -5.64
N PHE A 90 -9.78 15.61 -6.22
CA PHE A 90 -8.86 14.51 -5.93
C PHE A 90 -8.18 14.63 -4.55
N ASP A 91 -8.22 15.79 -3.90
CA ASP A 91 -7.50 16.06 -2.65
C ASP A 91 -8.42 16.36 -1.44
N ILE A 92 -9.66 15.85 -1.45
CA ILE A 92 -10.67 16.24 -0.44
C ILE A 92 -11.19 15.12 0.45
N GLN A 93 -11.00 13.86 0.07
CA GLN A 93 -11.52 12.70 0.83
C GLN A 93 -10.46 11.61 1.05
N HIS A 94 -9.74 11.21 0.00
CA HIS A 94 -8.71 10.15 0.04
C HIS A 94 -9.17 8.85 0.71
N ILE A 95 -10.36 8.35 0.37
CA ILE A 95 -10.94 7.17 1.02
C ILE A 95 -10.04 5.93 0.90
N ALA A 96 -9.30 5.80 -0.21
CA ALA A 96 -8.32 4.73 -0.39
C ALA A 96 -7.15 4.86 0.61
N ALA A 97 -6.57 6.05 0.76
CA ALA A 97 -5.46 6.31 1.69
C ALA A 97 -5.89 6.09 3.15
N GLN A 98 -7.08 6.56 3.51
CA GLN A 98 -7.63 6.35 4.84
C GLN A 98 -7.89 4.87 5.13
N THR A 99 -8.36 4.10 4.15
CA THR A 99 -8.52 2.63 4.29
C THR A 99 -7.18 1.92 4.46
N ARG A 100 -6.13 2.34 3.74
CA ARG A 100 -4.78 1.78 3.91
C ARG A 100 -4.26 2.02 5.33
N LEU A 101 -4.43 3.23 5.88
CA LEU A 101 -4.09 3.52 7.28
C LEU A 101 -4.94 2.67 8.25
N LEU A 102 -6.24 2.51 7.99
CA LEU A 102 -7.12 1.67 8.80
C LEU A 102 -6.62 0.22 8.89
N ARG A 103 -6.12 -0.38 7.81
CA ARG A 103 -5.52 -1.73 7.82
C ARG A 103 -4.32 -1.83 8.77
N THR A 104 -3.53 -0.76 8.89
CA THR A 104 -2.41 -0.75 9.85
C THR A 104 -2.86 -0.55 11.29
N ALA A 105 -3.99 0.13 11.51
CA ALA A 105 -4.60 0.26 12.83
C ALA A 105 -5.33 -1.03 13.25
N ALA A 106 -5.79 -1.85 12.31
CA ALA A 106 -6.52 -3.08 12.55
C ALA A 106 -5.86 -4.30 11.85
N PRO A 107 -4.60 -4.64 12.15
CA PRO A 107 -3.87 -5.72 11.47
C PRO A 107 -4.49 -7.11 11.70
N GLU A 108 -5.33 -7.26 12.73
CA GLU A 108 -6.07 -8.47 13.02
C GLU A 108 -7.27 -8.73 12.10
N GLU A 109 -7.71 -7.74 11.32
CA GLU A 109 -8.84 -7.88 10.41
C GLU A 109 -8.42 -7.76 8.94
N ARG A 110 -9.04 -8.57 8.09
CA ARG A 110 -8.91 -8.43 6.64
C ARG A 110 -9.93 -7.40 6.14
N ILE A 111 -9.49 -6.16 5.96
CA ILE A 111 -10.37 -5.02 5.60
C ILE A 111 -10.36 -4.75 4.09
N THR A 112 -11.47 -5.06 3.43
CA THR A 112 -11.75 -4.70 2.03
C THR A 112 -12.60 -3.43 1.96
N LEU A 113 -12.20 -2.46 1.14
CA LEU A 113 -13.03 -1.29 0.79
C LEU A 113 -13.81 -1.60 -0.49
N LEU A 114 -15.09 -1.26 -0.50
CA LEU A 114 -15.91 -1.10 -1.69
C LEU A 114 -16.48 0.32 -1.71
N ALA A 115 -16.06 1.12 -2.68
CA ALA A 115 -16.61 2.45 -2.93
C ALA A 115 -17.68 2.37 -4.04
N ALA A 116 -18.84 3.00 -3.85
CA ALA A 116 -19.99 2.88 -4.74
C ALA A 116 -20.50 4.24 -5.26
N GLU A 117 -20.49 4.40 -6.58
CA GLU A 117 -20.90 5.56 -7.36
C GLU A 117 -22.19 5.26 -8.12
N ALA A 118 -23.23 6.05 -7.89
CA ALA A 118 -24.45 5.98 -8.69
C ALA A 118 -24.28 6.67 -10.05
N GLN A 119 -24.90 6.13 -11.11
CA GLN A 119 -25.03 6.85 -12.37
C GLN A 119 -25.66 8.23 -12.15
N GLY A 120 -25.09 9.25 -12.81
CA GLY A 120 -25.49 10.64 -12.61
C GLY A 120 -24.91 11.29 -11.35
N LEU A 121 -24.01 10.60 -10.64
CA LEU A 121 -23.28 11.10 -9.47
C LEU A 121 -24.21 11.58 -8.35
N SER A 122 -25.36 10.90 -8.16
CA SER A 122 -26.36 11.27 -7.17
C SER A 122 -27.21 10.08 -6.75
N TRP A 123 -26.92 9.52 -5.57
CA TRP A 123 -27.72 8.44 -4.98
C TRP A 123 -29.19 8.83 -4.73
N PRO A 124 -29.54 10.06 -4.30
CA PRO A 124 -30.93 10.49 -4.24
C PRO A 124 -31.64 10.47 -5.60
N ALA A 125 -31.00 10.96 -6.65
CA ALA A 125 -31.57 10.95 -7.99
C ALA A 125 -31.71 9.51 -8.52
N TRP A 126 -30.69 8.68 -8.30
CA TRP A 126 -30.70 7.27 -8.66
C TRP A 126 -31.84 6.51 -7.98
N ARG A 127 -32.04 6.70 -6.67
CA ARG A 127 -33.17 6.08 -5.95
C ARG A 127 -34.52 6.55 -6.48
N ALA A 128 -34.63 7.82 -6.86
CA ALA A 128 -35.88 8.37 -7.40
C ALA A 128 -36.19 7.88 -8.84
N SER A 129 -35.18 7.52 -9.63
CA SER A 129 -35.34 7.08 -11.03
C SER A 129 -35.42 5.56 -11.22
N HIS A 130 -35.26 4.77 -10.17
CA HIS A 130 -35.23 3.31 -10.26
C HIS A 130 -36.35 2.67 -9.46
N ASP A 131 -37.24 1.96 -10.15
CA ASP A 131 -38.30 1.19 -9.51
C ASP A 131 -37.71 0.11 -8.59
N GLY A 132 -38.19 0.06 -7.34
CA GLY A 132 -37.67 -0.84 -6.31
C GLY A 132 -36.22 -0.56 -5.91
N ALA A 133 -35.78 0.71 -5.97
CA ALA A 133 -34.41 1.10 -5.68
C ALA A 133 -33.91 0.61 -4.31
N ASN A 134 -34.76 0.63 -3.28
CA ASN A 134 -34.39 0.23 -1.93
C ASN A 134 -34.10 -1.29 -1.87
N GLU A 135 -34.96 -2.11 -2.45
CA GLU A 135 -34.80 -3.57 -2.53
C GLU A 135 -33.56 -3.94 -3.35
N ARG A 136 -33.28 -3.19 -4.43
CA ARG A 136 -32.05 -3.35 -5.24
C ARG A 136 -30.79 -3.04 -4.46
N ILE A 137 -30.80 -1.95 -3.68
CA ILE A 137 -29.68 -1.58 -2.81
C ILE A 137 -29.41 -2.68 -1.78
N VAL A 138 -30.46 -3.22 -1.14
CA VAL A 138 -30.33 -4.35 -0.20
C VAL A 138 -29.71 -5.57 -0.87
N ALA A 139 -30.18 -5.93 -2.08
CA ALA A 139 -29.63 -7.04 -2.84
C ALA A 139 -28.16 -6.84 -3.23
N LEU A 140 -27.78 -5.62 -3.63
CA LEU A 140 -26.39 -5.27 -3.96
C LEU A 140 -25.47 -5.39 -2.74
N VAL A 141 -25.88 -4.86 -1.58
CA VAL A 141 -25.07 -4.96 -0.35
C VAL A 141 -24.86 -6.42 0.06
N ASP A 142 -25.90 -7.25 0.01
CA ASP A 142 -25.79 -8.68 0.31
C ASP A 142 -24.89 -9.41 -0.70
N GLN A 143 -25.02 -9.11 -1.99
CA GLN A 143 -24.14 -9.64 -3.05
C GLN A 143 -22.68 -9.24 -2.80
N TRP A 144 -22.41 -7.96 -2.59
CA TRP A 144 -21.06 -7.44 -2.38
C TRP A 144 -20.40 -8.01 -1.13
N ARG A 145 -21.18 -8.18 -0.05
CA ARG A 145 -20.69 -8.85 1.16
C ARG A 145 -20.21 -10.26 0.85
N ARG A 146 -21.03 -11.07 0.18
CA ARG A 146 -20.66 -12.46 -0.16
C ARG A 146 -19.45 -12.51 -1.10
N GLU A 147 -19.43 -11.64 -2.10
CA GLU A 147 -18.37 -11.61 -3.11
C GLU A 147 -17.01 -11.14 -2.55
N PHE A 148 -17.00 -10.06 -1.76
CA PHE A 148 -15.75 -9.38 -1.38
C PHE A 148 -15.35 -9.57 0.08
N GLY A 149 -16.29 -9.96 0.94
CA GLY A 149 -16.05 -10.28 2.35
C GLY A 149 -16.05 -11.79 2.61
N GLY A 150 -17.01 -12.50 2.01
CA GLY A 150 -17.37 -13.89 2.34
C GLY A 150 -18.63 -13.96 3.23
N ASP A 151 -19.21 -15.16 3.36
CA ASP A 151 -20.49 -15.37 4.04
C ASP A 151 -20.50 -14.99 5.53
N ASP A 152 -19.33 -14.95 6.17
CA ASP A 152 -19.14 -14.59 7.59
C ASP A 152 -18.63 -13.16 7.79
N ALA A 153 -18.45 -12.39 6.72
CA ALA A 153 -17.89 -11.05 6.83
C ALA A 153 -18.82 -10.10 7.60
N ARG A 154 -18.19 -9.28 8.44
CA ARG A 154 -18.82 -8.10 9.04
C ARG A 154 -18.81 -6.95 8.04
N VAL A 155 -19.84 -6.10 8.10
CA VAL A 155 -19.97 -4.96 7.20
C VAL A 155 -20.05 -3.66 7.99
N ALA A 156 -19.20 -2.71 7.60
CA ALA A 156 -19.36 -1.31 7.97
C ALA A 156 -19.98 -0.55 6.79
N LEU A 157 -21.17 0.03 6.99
CA LEU A 157 -21.82 0.89 6.03
C LEU A 157 -21.48 2.33 6.35
N THR A 158 -20.88 3.05 5.40
CA THR A 158 -20.54 4.46 5.57
C THR A 158 -20.83 5.24 4.31
N ALA A 159 -21.14 6.53 4.45
CA ALA A 159 -21.36 7.39 3.31
C ALA A 159 -21.05 8.85 3.62
N HIS A 160 -20.72 9.59 2.57
CA HIS A 160 -20.56 11.04 2.63
C HIS A 160 -21.69 11.75 1.86
N SER A 161 -22.21 12.86 2.40
CA SER A 161 -23.16 13.73 1.70
C SER A 161 -24.39 12.98 1.14
N GLY A 162 -24.75 13.20 -0.12
CA GLY A 162 -25.83 12.51 -0.81
C GLY A 162 -25.68 10.98 -0.87
N GLY A 163 -24.49 10.43 -0.66
CA GLY A 163 -24.27 8.99 -0.45
C GLY A 163 -25.07 8.42 0.72
N GLY A 164 -25.45 9.25 1.70
CA GLY A 164 -26.36 8.85 2.77
C GLY A 164 -27.68 8.29 2.25
N SER A 165 -28.14 8.74 1.09
CA SER A 165 -29.33 8.19 0.42
C SER A 165 -29.21 6.69 0.12
N PHE A 166 -28.00 6.18 -0.16
CA PHE A 166 -27.73 4.75 -0.30
C PHE A 166 -27.96 4.01 1.02
N LEU A 167 -27.40 4.52 2.13
CA LEU A 167 -27.60 3.95 3.47
C LEU A 167 -29.07 3.95 3.88
N TRP A 168 -29.80 5.04 3.60
CA TRP A 168 -31.26 5.09 3.80
C TRP A 168 -31.98 4.05 2.93
N GLY A 169 -31.56 3.83 1.68
CA GLY A 169 -32.08 2.77 0.83
C GLY A 169 -31.87 1.36 1.42
N VAL A 170 -30.72 1.11 2.05
CA VAL A 170 -30.46 -0.14 2.81
C VAL A 170 -31.44 -0.28 3.98
N LEU A 171 -31.68 0.80 4.73
CA LEU A 171 -32.54 0.78 5.93
C LEU A 171 -34.03 0.66 5.60
N GLU A 172 -34.45 1.30 4.52
CA GLU A 172 -35.85 1.37 4.10
C GLU A 172 -36.25 0.16 3.24
N GLY A 173 -35.31 -0.53 2.60
CA GLY A 173 -35.55 -1.69 1.73
C GLY A 173 -35.75 -3.03 2.45
N GLN A 174 -35.69 -3.04 3.78
CA GLN A 174 -35.82 -4.25 4.60
C GLN A 174 -36.39 -3.90 5.97
N ASP A 175 -37.04 -4.84 6.65
CA ASP A 175 -37.70 -4.60 7.94
C ASP A 175 -36.71 -4.37 9.09
N GLU A 176 -35.60 -5.10 9.09
CA GLU A 176 -34.58 -5.09 10.14
C GLU A 176 -33.17 -4.94 9.56
N ILE A 177 -32.28 -4.30 10.31
CA ILE A 177 -30.87 -4.17 9.92
C ILE A 177 -30.19 -5.54 10.13
N PRO A 178 -29.52 -6.10 9.10
CA PRO A 178 -28.93 -7.42 9.20
C PRO A 178 -27.85 -7.50 10.29
N ALA A 179 -27.81 -8.65 10.98
CA ALA A 179 -26.92 -8.84 12.12
C ALA A 179 -25.42 -8.75 11.79
N TRP A 180 -25.06 -8.99 10.53
CA TRP A 180 -23.70 -8.90 10.01
C TRP A 180 -23.25 -7.45 9.71
N VAL A 181 -24.17 -6.47 9.73
CA VAL A 181 -23.80 -5.06 9.76
C VAL A 181 -23.42 -4.71 11.20
N ASP A 182 -22.17 -4.33 11.44
CA ASP A 182 -21.70 -3.97 12.79
C ASP A 182 -21.51 -2.46 12.97
N THR A 183 -21.36 -1.71 11.88
CA THR A 183 -21.15 -0.26 11.94
C THR A 183 -21.99 0.44 10.87
N ILE A 184 -22.71 1.49 11.26
CA ILE A 184 -23.36 2.42 10.35
C ILE A 184 -22.86 3.83 10.67
N ALA A 185 -22.20 4.46 9.70
CA ALA A 185 -21.59 5.77 9.84
C ALA A 185 -22.12 6.77 8.80
N PHE A 186 -22.66 7.89 9.27
CA PHE A 186 -23.04 9.02 8.42
C PHE A 186 -21.99 10.11 8.53
N LEU A 187 -21.27 10.38 7.43
CA LEU A 187 -20.32 11.48 7.34
C LEU A 187 -21.04 12.64 6.64
N ASP A 188 -21.57 13.57 7.41
CA ASP A 188 -22.38 14.68 6.90
C ASP A 188 -23.45 14.20 5.90
N ALA A 189 -24.15 13.11 6.23
CA ALA A 189 -24.96 12.33 5.29
C ALA A 189 -26.36 11.94 5.83
N ASN A 190 -26.74 12.39 7.03
CA ASN A 190 -27.95 11.91 7.72
C ASN A 190 -29.23 12.69 7.38
N TYR A 191 -29.26 13.48 6.30
CA TYR A 191 -30.32 14.43 5.96
C TYR A 191 -31.75 13.86 6.04
N SER A 192 -31.93 12.64 5.52
CA SER A 192 -33.24 11.99 5.35
C SER A 192 -33.72 11.25 6.60
N PHE A 193 -33.10 11.45 7.76
CA PHE A 193 -33.58 10.82 8.99
C PHE A 193 -35.03 11.24 9.30
N ASP A 194 -35.88 10.21 9.33
CA ASP A 194 -37.26 10.20 9.81
C ASP A 194 -37.39 9.33 11.07
N ALA A 195 -37.97 9.88 12.14
CA ALA A 195 -38.02 9.21 13.44
C ALA A 195 -38.97 8.00 13.45
N GLU A 196 -40.14 8.11 12.81
CA GLU A 196 -41.16 7.05 12.79
C GLU A 196 -40.67 5.84 11.99
N GLN A 197 -39.95 6.09 10.90
CA GLN A 197 -39.45 5.05 10.02
C GLN A 197 -38.15 4.39 10.51
N HIS A 198 -37.23 5.16 11.12
CA HIS A 198 -35.85 4.70 11.34
C HIS A 198 -35.49 4.44 12.80
N ALA A 199 -36.00 5.21 13.76
CA ALA A 199 -35.47 5.19 15.12
C ALA A 199 -35.58 3.80 15.78
N GLY A 200 -36.76 3.18 15.64
CA GLY A 200 -36.99 1.83 16.18
C GLY A 200 -36.09 0.76 15.57
N LYS A 201 -35.74 0.87 14.27
CA LYS A 201 -34.83 -0.09 13.61
C LYS A 201 -33.41 0.02 14.15
N PHE A 202 -32.89 1.23 14.31
CA PHE A 202 -31.57 1.44 14.91
C PHE A 202 -31.51 0.92 16.34
N LEU A 203 -32.50 1.23 17.17
CA LEU A 203 -32.52 0.80 18.57
C LEU A 203 -32.55 -0.73 18.69
N ARG A 204 -33.41 -1.42 17.93
CA ARG A 204 -33.45 -2.89 17.91
C ARG A 204 -32.13 -3.49 17.42
N TRP A 205 -31.55 -2.92 16.37
CA TRP A 205 -30.25 -3.36 15.86
C TRP A 205 -29.14 -3.18 16.91
N LEU A 206 -29.01 -2.01 17.52
CA LEU A 206 -27.97 -1.73 18.51
C LEU A 206 -28.12 -2.60 19.76
N GLN A 207 -29.34 -2.79 20.26
CA GLN A 207 -29.62 -3.65 21.42
C GLN A 207 -29.34 -5.14 21.16
N GLY A 208 -29.30 -5.56 19.89
CA GLY A 208 -29.05 -6.95 19.53
C GLY A 208 -27.59 -7.40 19.68
N ASP A 209 -26.62 -6.48 19.72
CA ASP A 209 -25.21 -6.78 19.96
C ASP A 209 -24.46 -5.51 20.41
N SER A 210 -23.80 -5.56 21.58
CA SER A 210 -23.03 -4.44 22.14
C SER A 210 -21.84 -4.00 21.28
N ALA A 211 -21.40 -4.81 20.32
CA ALA A 211 -20.36 -4.45 19.38
C ALA A 211 -20.85 -3.49 18.28
N ARG A 212 -22.17 -3.38 18.06
CA ARG A 212 -22.76 -2.58 16.98
C ARG A 212 -22.70 -1.09 17.25
N ARG A 213 -22.47 -0.30 16.20
CA ARG A 213 -22.22 1.15 16.34
C ARG A 213 -22.94 2.01 15.32
N LEU A 214 -23.61 3.03 15.82
CA LEU A 214 -24.15 4.12 15.02
C LEU A 214 -23.29 5.36 15.24
N VAL A 215 -22.64 5.83 14.17
CA VAL A 215 -21.79 7.01 14.18
C VAL A 215 -22.35 8.10 13.28
N VAL A 216 -22.41 9.34 13.76
CA VAL A 216 -22.80 10.51 12.96
C VAL A 216 -21.76 11.60 13.12
N LEU A 217 -21.14 12.02 12.03
CA LEU A 217 -20.32 13.22 11.97
C LEU A 217 -21.09 14.29 11.21
N ALA A 218 -21.25 15.46 11.79
CA ALA A 218 -21.90 16.60 11.19
C ALA A 218 -21.20 17.89 11.60
N TYR A 219 -21.64 19.00 11.04
CA TYR A 219 -21.22 20.33 11.44
C TYR A 219 -22.41 21.28 11.43
N ASP A 220 -22.31 22.40 12.15
CA ASP A 220 -23.32 23.43 12.10
C ASP A 220 -23.33 24.09 10.72
N ASP A 221 -24.29 23.67 9.91
CA ASP A 221 -24.48 24.09 8.53
C ASP A 221 -25.60 25.13 8.36
N ARG A 222 -26.28 25.50 9.45
CA ARG A 222 -27.53 26.29 9.43
C ARG A 222 -27.39 27.68 8.81
N GLU A 223 -26.22 28.29 8.99
CA GLU A 223 -25.93 29.67 8.61
C GLU A 223 -24.89 29.79 7.50
N ILE A 224 -24.57 28.69 6.82
CA ILE A 224 -23.61 28.70 5.70
C ILE A 224 -24.24 29.36 4.48
N THR A 225 -23.48 30.24 3.85
CA THR A 225 -23.86 30.89 2.59
C THR A 225 -22.85 30.62 1.49
N TYR A 226 -23.33 30.36 0.28
CA TYR A 226 -22.53 30.33 -0.94
C TYR A 226 -23.05 31.42 -1.88
N GLN A 227 -22.16 32.32 -2.32
CA GLN A 227 -22.51 33.48 -3.16
C GLN A 227 -23.68 34.30 -2.59
N GLY A 228 -23.71 34.51 -1.26
CA GLY A 228 -24.74 35.29 -0.57
C GLY A 228 -26.09 34.59 -0.38
N LYS A 229 -26.24 33.33 -0.79
CA LYS A 229 -27.45 32.52 -0.57
C LYS A 229 -27.20 31.43 0.44
N LYS A 230 -28.17 31.17 1.33
CA LYS A 230 -28.09 30.04 2.27
C LYS A 230 -27.97 28.72 1.49
N VAL A 231 -27.05 27.87 1.92
CA VAL A 231 -26.82 26.55 1.32
C VAL A 231 -27.90 25.56 1.75
N VAL A 232 -28.37 25.66 3.00
CA VAL A 232 -29.43 24.82 3.56
C VAL A 232 -30.68 25.62 3.89
N GLY A 233 -31.85 25.00 3.69
CA GLY A 233 -33.14 25.57 4.08
C GLY A 233 -33.35 25.61 5.60
N SER A 234 -34.46 26.22 6.04
CA SER A 234 -34.81 26.38 7.47
C SER A 234 -35.04 25.06 8.21
N THR A 235 -35.37 23.99 7.50
CA THR A 235 -35.59 22.64 8.03
C THR A 235 -34.54 21.62 7.57
N GLY A 236 -33.66 22.01 6.64
CA GLY A 236 -32.62 21.16 6.08
C GLY A 236 -31.30 21.21 6.85
N GLY A 237 -30.35 20.41 6.38
CA GLY A 237 -29.00 20.32 6.92
C GLY A 237 -28.79 19.16 7.89
N THR A 238 -27.54 18.70 8.00
CA THR A 238 -27.16 17.57 8.88
C THR A 238 -27.16 17.96 10.33
N TYR A 239 -26.92 19.23 10.67
CA TYR A 239 -27.06 19.72 12.05
C TYR A 239 -28.46 19.40 12.59
N ARG A 240 -29.49 19.79 11.84
CA ARG A 240 -30.89 19.59 12.25
C ARG A 240 -31.29 18.13 12.20
N ALA A 241 -30.82 17.38 11.20
CA ALA A 241 -31.07 15.94 11.13
C ALA A 241 -30.46 15.20 12.34
N THR A 242 -29.25 15.59 12.75
CA THR A 242 -28.60 15.04 13.95
C THR A 242 -29.39 15.35 15.22
N GLN A 243 -29.91 16.58 15.36
CA GLN A 243 -30.79 16.90 16.49
C GLN A 243 -32.07 16.06 16.48
N ARG A 244 -32.70 15.82 15.32
CA ARG A 244 -33.85 14.91 15.23
C ARG A 244 -33.50 13.49 15.67
N MET A 245 -32.30 12.99 15.34
CA MET A 245 -31.84 11.68 15.80
C MET A 245 -31.66 11.66 17.32
N VAL A 246 -31.02 12.69 17.89
CA VAL A 246 -30.86 12.84 19.35
C VAL A 246 -32.21 12.82 20.05
N ASP A 247 -33.17 13.62 19.56
CA ASP A 247 -34.51 13.72 20.15
C ASP A 247 -35.29 12.39 20.03
N ALA A 248 -35.18 11.71 18.88
CA ALA A 248 -35.86 10.44 18.63
C ALA A 248 -35.32 9.29 19.50
N PHE A 249 -34.03 9.28 19.83
CA PHE A 249 -33.45 8.25 20.69
C PHE A 249 -33.62 8.55 22.19
N ALA A 250 -33.89 9.79 22.58
CA ALA A 250 -33.86 10.23 23.98
C ALA A 250 -34.76 9.42 24.93
N ALA A 251 -35.88 8.88 24.44
CA ALA A 251 -36.81 8.10 25.27
C ALA A 251 -36.29 6.69 25.60
N ASP A 252 -35.64 6.03 24.64
CA ASP A 252 -35.25 4.61 24.74
C ASP A 252 -33.74 4.40 24.97
N ALA A 253 -32.93 5.35 24.50
CA ALA A 253 -31.49 5.39 24.66
C ALA A 253 -31.02 6.84 24.89
N PRO A 254 -31.17 7.37 26.13
CA PRO A 254 -30.73 8.71 26.47
C PRO A 254 -29.26 8.94 26.07
N LEU A 255 -29.00 10.06 25.39
CA LEU A 255 -27.66 10.44 24.95
C LEU A 255 -27.09 11.51 25.88
N GLU A 256 -25.93 11.22 26.47
CA GLU A 256 -25.13 12.17 27.21
C GLU A 256 -24.52 13.19 26.25
N ARG A 257 -24.74 14.47 26.51
CA ARG A 257 -24.16 15.58 25.74
C ARG A 257 -22.91 16.11 26.44
N THR A 258 -21.81 16.15 25.72
CA THR A 258 -20.56 16.82 26.11
C THR A 258 -20.27 17.97 25.14
N ASP A 259 -20.20 19.20 25.64
CA ASP A 259 -19.79 20.35 24.85
C ASP A 259 -18.28 20.59 24.98
N GLY A 260 -17.53 20.23 23.93
CA GLY A 260 -16.10 20.52 23.78
C GLY A 260 -15.83 21.51 22.65
N GLU A 261 -14.58 21.93 22.48
CA GLU A 261 -14.14 22.60 21.25
C GLU A 261 -13.30 21.63 20.42
N PRO A 262 -13.54 21.50 19.10
CA PRO A 262 -14.54 22.23 18.31
C PRO A 262 -15.92 21.55 18.20
N PHE A 263 -16.17 20.47 18.94
CA PHE A 263 -17.36 19.62 18.77
C PHE A 263 -18.30 19.62 19.98
N THR A 264 -19.61 19.60 19.70
CA THR A 264 -20.58 18.99 20.62
C THR A 264 -20.63 17.49 20.33
N HIS A 265 -20.45 16.68 21.36
CA HIS A 265 -20.47 15.22 21.30
C HIS A 265 -21.70 14.66 22.03
N TYR A 266 -22.37 13.69 21.43
CA TYR A 266 -23.46 12.94 22.03
C TYR A 266 -23.08 11.46 22.08
N GLU A 267 -23.20 10.84 23.26
CA GLU A 267 -22.90 9.42 23.45
C GLU A 267 -24.04 8.72 24.19
N GLY A 268 -24.40 7.51 23.78
CA GLY A 268 -25.38 6.71 24.51
C GLY A 268 -25.29 5.23 24.24
N LEU A 269 -26.12 4.47 24.96
CA LEU A 269 -26.20 3.01 24.89
C LEU A 269 -24.82 2.35 25.07
N GLY A 270 -24.11 2.71 26.14
CA GLY A 270 -22.78 2.14 26.43
C GLY A 270 -21.71 2.49 25.40
N GLY A 271 -21.87 3.61 24.68
CA GLY A 271 -20.93 4.06 23.65
C GLY A 271 -21.20 3.52 22.25
N GLN A 272 -22.32 2.81 22.04
CA GLN A 272 -22.73 2.31 20.73
C GLN A 272 -23.28 3.42 19.83
N ILE A 273 -23.94 4.44 20.39
CA ILE A 273 -24.39 5.62 19.65
C ILE A 273 -23.40 6.74 19.93
N ARG A 274 -22.75 7.28 18.89
CA ARG A 274 -21.83 8.41 19.03
C ARG A 274 -22.02 9.42 17.91
N MET A 275 -22.23 10.69 18.27
CA MET A 275 -22.47 11.76 17.30
C MET A 275 -21.60 12.97 17.60
N TRP A 276 -20.87 13.47 16.61
CA TRP A 276 -20.05 14.67 16.72
C TRP A 276 -20.59 15.75 15.79
N VAL A 277 -20.86 16.92 16.35
CA VAL A 277 -21.33 18.10 15.61
C VAL A 277 -20.31 19.21 15.78
N HIS A 278 -19.57 19.52 14.71
CA HIS A 278 -18.60 20.63 14.72
C HIS A 278 -19.35 21.96 14.82
N LYS A 279 -19.03 22.79 15.81
CA LYS A 279 -19.78 24.03 16.13
C LYS A 279 -19.73 25.11 15.05
N ASN A 280 -18.70 25.09 14.21
CA ASN A 280 -18.51 25.94 13.03
C ASN A 280 -18.86 27.44 13.24
N PRO A 281 -18.30 28.12 14.27
CA PRO A 281 -18.67 29.51 14.58
C PRO A 281 -18.32 30.51 13.46
N ALA A 282 -17.45 30.11 12.53
CA ALA A 282 -17.06 30.91 11.36
C ALA A 282 -17.95 30.68 10.13
N ASN A 283 -19.00 29.84 10.22
CA ASN A 283 -19.91 29.51 9.12
C ASN A 283 -19.18 29.07 7.83
N LYS A 284 -18.09 28.30 7.98
CA LYS A 284 -17.30 27.77 6.87
C LYS A 284 -18.01 26.56 6.25
N ILE A 285 -17.74 26.31 4.97
CA ILE A 285 -18.12 25.05 4.32
C ILE A 285 -17.11 23.99 4.77
N LEU A 286 -17.47 23.14 5.75
CA LEU A 286 -16.63 22.04 6.25
C LEU A 286 -17.00 20.69 5.64
N HIS A 287 -17.92 20.68 4.68
CA HIS A 287 -18.55 19.50 4.09
C HIS A 287 -17.57 18.36 3.76
N THR A 288 -16.48 18.65 3.06
CA THR A 288 -15.43 17.69 2.69
C THR A 288 -14.28 17.67 3.70
N ALA A 289 -13.97 18.81 4.32
CA ALA A 289 -12.94 18.93 5.35
C ALA A 289 -13.18 17.98 6.53
N LEU A 290 -14.45 17.76 6.92
CA LEU A 290 -14.81 16.82 7.97
C LEU A 290 -14.34 15.39 7.66
N VAL A 291 -14.35 14.99 6.38
CA VAL A 291 -14.00 13.64 5.93
C VAL A 291 -12.51 13.50 5.67
N GLY A 292 -11.93 14.41 4.88
CA GLY A 292 -10.50 14.38 4.52
C GLY A 292 -9.64 15.04 5.60
N ASP A 293 -9.69 16.37 5.66
CA ASP A 293 -8.79 17.19 6.50
C ASP A 293 -8.82 16.83 7.99
N MET A 294 -9.99 16.41 8.49
CA MET A 294 -10.22 16.10 9.89
C MET A 294 -10.20 14.60 10.19
N ASN A 295 -9.80 13.73 9.25
CA ASN A 295 -9.74 12.27 9.43
C ASN A 295 -11.12 11.63 9.76
N GLY A 296 -12.23 12.18 9.26
CA GLY A 296 -13.58 11.75 9.66
C GLY A 296 -13.93 10.31 9.29
N TYR A 297 -13.44 9.80 8.15
CA TYR A 297 -13.68 8.41 7.77
C TYR A 297 -12.96 7.44 8.71
N LEU A 298 -11.69 7.69 9.05
CA LEU A 298 -10.94 6.93 10.06
C LEU A 298 -11.62 6.98 11.43
N HIS A 299 -12.03 8.18 11.86
CA HIS A 299 -12.71 8.35 13.13
C HIS A 299 -14.01 7.56 13.19
N ALA A 300 -14.84 7.65 12.16
CA ALA A 300 -16.12 6.96 12.14
C ALA A 300 -16.01 5.43 12.18
N LEU A 301 -14.94 4.87 11.60
CA LEU A 301 -14.72 3.41 11.57
C LEU A 301 -14.00 2.87 12.80
N THR A 302 -13.42 3.72 13.65
CA THR A 302 -12.62 3.29 14.80
C THR A 302 -13.13 3.80 16.15
N THR A 303 -13.95 4.85 16.18
CA THR A 303 -14.36 5.47 17.43
C THR A 303 -15.10 4.48 18.34
N GLY A 304 -14.61 4.37 19.58
CA GLY A 304 -15.09 3.42 20.59
C GLY A 304 -14.41 2.05 20.55
N THR A 305 -13.46 1.82 19.64
CA THR A 305 -12.65 0.60 19.60
C THR A 305 -11.21 0.90 20.06
N PRO A 306 -10.41 -0.13 20.41
CA PRO A 306 -8.98 0.04 20.66
C PRO A 306 -8.20 0.58 19.44
N GLN A 307 -8.72 0.41 18.21
CA GLN A 307 -8.06 0.88 17.00
C GLN A 307 -8.06 2.41 16.87
N ALA A 308 -8.93 3.13 17.60
CA ALA A 308 -8.95 4.59 17.61
C ALA A 308 -7.63 5.22 18.11
N GLU A 309 -6.88 4.50 18.94
CA GLU A 309 -5.61 4.97 19.52
C GLU A 309 -4.39 4.67 18.64
N ARG A 310 -4.58 3.96 17.52
CA ARG A 310 -3.50 3.43 16.68
C ARG A 310 -3.21 4.27 15.43
N TRP A 311 -3.93 5.36 15.23
CA TRP A 311 -3.68 6.34 14.18
C TRP A 311 -3.61 7.75 14.80
N GLY A 312 -3.61 8.80 13.99
CA GLY A 312 -3.61 10.19 14.47
C GLY A 312 -4.86 10.58 15.24
N GLU A 313 -5.23 11.86 15.19
CA GLU A 313 -6.35 12.40 15.97
C GLU A 313 -7.49 12.90 15.06
N PHE A 314 -8.74 12.75 15.50
CA PHE A 314 -9.89 13.37 14.83
C PHE A 314 -9.83 14.89 14.94
N ALA A 315 -10.01 15.60 13.82
CA ALA A 315 -9.75 17.03 13.66
C ALA A 315 -8.30 17.48 13.96
N GLY A 316 -7.36 16.55 14.08
CA GLY A 316 -5.92 16.82 13.99
C GLY A 316 -5.45 16.93 12.53
N PRO A 317 -4.13 17.07 12.28
CA PRO A 317 -3.57 17.01 10.94
C PRO A 317 -3.95 15.71 10.20
N ARG A 318 -4.03 15.75 8.87
CA ARG A 318 -4.28 14.56 8.02
C ARG A 318 -3.30 13.44 8.40
N ALA A 319 -3.83 12.35 8.95
CA ALA A 319 -3.02 11.25 9.49
C ALA A 319 -2.47 10.32 8.38
N TYR A 320 -3.04 10.42 7.17
CA TYR A 320 -2.88 9.42 6.11
C TYR A 320 -2.04 9.91 4.92
N ASN A 321 -1.31 11.03 5.03
CA ASN A 321 -0.56 11.61 3.90
C ASN A 321 0.41 10.61 3.23
N SER A 322 1.07 9.75 4.00
CA SER A 322 1.99 8.72 3.48
C SER A 322 1.29 7.59 2.70
N TRP A 323 -0.04 7.50 2.78
CA TRP A 323 -0.88 6.48 2.15
C TRP A 323 -1.63 6.99 0.91
N VAL A 324 -1.40 8.25 0.54
CA VAL A 324 -1.96 8.87 -0.66
C VAL A 324 -1.17 8.43 -1.88
N GLN A 325 -1.85 7.75 -2.81
CA GLN A 325 -1.27 7.31 -4.08
C GLN A 325 -0.86 8.51 -4.95
N PRO A 326 0.20 8.39 -5.75
CA PRO A 326 0.77 9.51 -6.50
C PRO A 326 -0.07 9.98 -7.69
N ALA A 327 -1.01 9.16 -8.19
CA ALA A 327 -1.82 9.49 -9.36
C ALA A 327 -3.27 8.98 -9.20
N PRO A 328 -4.24 9.55 -9.95
CA PRO A 328 -5.62 9.07 -9.96
C PRO A 328 -5.73 7.56 -10.22
N THR A 329 -6.67 6.91 -9.55
CA THR A 329 -7.07 5.54 -9.90
C THR A 329 -7.56 5.53 -11.36
N PRO A 330 -7.04 4.67 -12.26
CA PRO A 330 -7.52 4.59 -13.62
C PRO A 330 -8.98 4.14 -13.67
N THR A 331 -9.73 4.69 -14.63
CA THR A 331 -11.14 4.35 -14.87
C THR A 331 -11.34 2.93 -15.38
N ASP A 332 -10.34 2.36 -16.05
CA ASP A 332 -10.30 0.99 -16.54
C ASP A 332 -9.10 0.24 -15.89
N PRO A 333 -9.34 -0.86 -15.13
CA PRO A 333 -8.28 -1.71 -14.61
C PRO A 333 -7.34 -2.23 -15.71
N ALA A 334 -7.83 -2.46 -16.93
CA ALA A 334 -7.02 -2.88 -18.06
C ALA A 334 -6.14 -1.73 -18.60
N ALA A 335 -6.61 -0.49 -18.53
CA ALA A 335 -5.79 0.71 -18.75
C ALA A 335 -4.74 0.91 -17.65
N ALA A 336 -4.97 0.36 -16.45
CA ALA A 336 -3.95 0.28 -15.39
C ALA A 336 -2.98 -0.90 -15.55
N THR A 337 -3.35 -1.94 -16.30
CA THR A 337 -2.42 -3.00 -16.74
C THR A 337 -1.55 -2.59 -17.93
N LYS A 338 -1.70 -1.37 -18.47
CA LYS A 338 -0.67 -0.79 -19.32
C LYS A 338 0.49 -0.39 -18.42
N LEU A 339 1.49 -1.27 -18.38
CA LEU A 339 2.66 -1.06 -17.57
C LEU A 339 3.27 0.31 -17.88
N PRO A 340 3.56 1.11 -16.85
CA PRO A 340 4.44 2.25 -17.03
C PRO A 340 5.78 1.77 -17.63
N ARG A 341 6.39 2.57 -18.52
CA ARG A 341 7.85 2.50 -18.71
C ARG A 341 8.49 2.54 -17.31
N LEU A 342 9.65 1.91 -17.11
CA LEU A 342 10.31 1.93 -15.79
C LEU A 342 10.48 3.38 -15.25
N GLU A 343 10.68 4.34 -16.17
CA GLU A 343 10.70 5.81 -15.96
C GLU A 343 9.42 6.42 -15.35
N THR A 344 8.31 5.69 -15.46
CA THR A 344 6.97 6.08 -14.99
C THR A 344 6.50 5.27 -13.78
N LEU A 345 7.32 4.35 -13.26
CA LEU A 345 7.15 3.83 -11.92
C LEU A 345 7.43 4.96 -10.90
N PRO A 346 6.70 5.06 -9.78
CA PRO A 346 6.98 6.08 -8.77
C PRO A 346 8.45 5.94 -8.30
N PRO A 347 9.15 7.05 -8.00
CA PRO A 347 10.51 6.98 -7.46
C PRO A 347 10.55 6.06 -6.24
N VAL A 348 11.68 5.38 -6.03
CA VAL A 348 11.93 4.65 -4.78
C VAL A 348 11.67 5.62 -3.62
N ALA A 349 10.77 5.26 -2.70
CA ALA A 349 10.34 6.11 -1.58
C ALA A 349 11.46 6.27 -0.55
N LEU A 350 12.46 7.07 -0.90
CA LEU A 350 13.64 7.33 -0.10
C LEU A 350 13.40 8.55 0.80
N PRO A 351 13.65 8.46 2.11
CA PRO A 351 13.47 9.59 3.03
C PRO A 351 14.37 10.76 2.61
N PRO A 352 13.87 12.02 2.61
CA PRO A 352 14.70 13.17 2.29
C PRO A 352 15.84 13.29 3.29
N ARG A 353 16.97 13.85 2.85
CA ARG A 353 18.10 14.11 3.74
C ARG A 353 17.69 15.11 4.83
N PRO A 354 17.86 14.79 6.12
CA PRO A 354 17.54 15.73 7.20
C PRO A 354 18.39 17.02 7.11
N PRO A 355 17.82 18.20 7.35
CA PRO A 355 18.61 19.43 7.49
C PRO A 355 19.65 19.29 8.60
N GLY A 356 20.91 19.62 8.31
CA GLY A 356 22.01 19.51 9.27
C GLY A 356 22.55 18.08 9.49
N ALA A 357 22.10 17.10 8.69
CA ALA A 357 22.68 15.75 8.72
C ALA A 357 24.19 15.79 8.41
N VAL A 358 24.97 15.00 9.15
CA VAL A 358 26.42 15.01 9.09
C VAL A 358 26.99 14.52 7.76
N GLY A 359 28.13 15.09 7.37
CA GLY A 359 28.91 14.63 6.23
C GLY A 359 29.68 13.34 6.51
N GLY A 360 30.21 12.73 5.45
CA GLY A 360 30.94 11.46 5.54
C GLY A 360 32.17 11.53 6.44
N ALA A 361 32.93 12.63 6.39
CA ALA A 361 34.12 12.82 7.22
C ALA A 361 33.80 12.90 8.71
N GLU A 362 32.77 13.66 9.09
CA GLU A 362 32.34 13.76 10.50
C GLU A 362 31.75 12.42 10.97
N PHE A 363 30.94 11.77 10.15
CA PHE A 363 30.40 10.45 10.49
C PHE A 363 31.52 9.42 10.73
N ALA A 364 32.57 9.42 9.89
CA ALA A 364 33.72 8.54 10.07
C ALA A 364 34.38 8.72 11.45
N GLN A 365 34.54 9.97 11.92
CA GLN A 365 35.09 10.25 13.25
C GLN A 365 34.19 9.71 14.36
N ARG A 366 32.87 9.85 14.22
CA ARG A 366 31.89 9.35 15.21
C ARG A 366 31.94 7.84 15.38
N ILE A 367 32.18 7.10 14.30
CA ILE A 367 32.16 5.63 14.33
C ILE A 367 33.53 4.97 14.49
N ALA A 368 34.62 5.74 14.51
CA ALA A 368 35.99 5.24 14.46
C ALA A 368 36.31 4.23 15.58
N ASP A 369 35.88 4.56 16.80
CA ASP A 369 36.17 3.78 18.02
C ASP A 369 34.94 3.00 18.53
N LEU A 370 33.83 2.99 17.78
CA LEU A 370 32.63 2.28 18.20
C LEU A 370 32.79 0.76 18.07
N PRO A 371 32.28 -0.03 19.04
CA PRO A 371 32.10 -1.46 18.87
C PRO A 371 31.26 -1.79 17.63
N ALA A 372 31.48 -2.98 17.04
CA ALA A 372 30.84 -3.36 15.78
C ALA A 372 29.31 -3.21 15.80
N ALA A 373 28.64 -3.65 16.88
CA ALA A 373 27.18 -3.54 16.99
C ALA A 373 26.68 -2.08 17.06
N GLU A 374 27.39 -1.22 17.78
CA GLU A 374 27.05 0.21 17.90
C GLU A 374 27.33 0.95 16.58
N ARG A 375 28.42 0.59 15.89
CA ARG A 375 28.72 1.08 14.54
C ARG A 375 27.61 0.72 13.55
N GLU A 376 27.15 -0.53 13.53
CA GLU A 376 26.05 -0.94 12.65
C GLU A 376 24.74 -0.22 12.99
N ALA A 377 24.44 -0.01 14.28
CA ALA A 377 23.30 0.77 14.71
C ALA A 377 23.39 2.24 14.24
N ALA A 378 24.57 2.86 14.33
CA ALA A 378 24.81 4.21 13.86
C ALA A 378 24.68 4.32 12.32
N ILE A 379 25.23 3.36 11.57
CA ILE A 379 25.09 3.28 10.11
C ILE A 379 23.62 3.16 9.72
N PHE A 380 22.89 2.25 10.36
CA PHE A 380 21.46 2.06 10.10
C PHE A 380 20.67 3.34 10.40
N ALA A 381 20.93 3.99 11.54
CA ALA A 381 20.22 5.19 11.96
C ALA A 381 20.38 6.34 10.95
N GLU A 382 21.59 6.64 10.52
CA GLU A 382 21.85 7.70 9.53
C GLU A 382 21.20 7.38 8.17
N LEU A 383 21.42 6.18 7.66
CA LEU A 383 20.86 5.77 6.37
C LEU A 383 19.33 5.74 6.41
N ALA A 384 18.72 5.12 7.41
CA ALA A 384 17.26 5.04 7.56
C ALA A 384 16.59 6.40 7.75
N ALA A 385 17.31 7.39 8.29
CA ALA A 385 16.86 8.78 8.39
C ALA A 385 17.02 9.57 7.08
N GLY A 386 17.69 9.01 6.06
CA GLY A 386 17.93 9.66 4.78
C GLY A 386 19.27 10.37 4.64
N ASN A 387 20.22 10.19 5.57
CA ASN A 387 21.57 10.76 5.47
C ASN A 387 22.44 9.98 4.47
N PHE A 388 22.18 10.21 3.18
CA PHE A 388 23.03 9.75 2.09
C PHE A 388 22.96 10.72 0.89
N PRO A 389 23.95 10.66 -0.02
CA PRO A 389 24.07 11.61 -1.12
C PRO A 389 22.84 11.66 -2.03
N GLN A 390 22.62 12.84 -2.65
CA GLN A 390 21.55 13.06 -3.60
C GLN A 390 21.76 12.22 -4.87
N PHE A 391 23.01 12.08 -5.34
CA PHE A 391 23.30 11.29 -6.54
C PHE A 391 22.89 9.82 -6.41
N LEU A 392 22.87 9.25 -5.20
CA LEU A 392 22.44 7.85 -4.96
C LEU A 392 20.91 7.66 -5.09
N ARG A 393 20.14 8.76 -5.13
CA ARG A 393 18.68 8.73 -5.22
C ARG A 393 18.18 8.58 -6.66
N THR A 394 19.05 8.83 -7.64
CA THR A 394 18.74 8.71 -9.07
C THR A 394 19.22 7.35 -9.57
N PHE A 395 18.34 6.35 -9.48
CA PHE A 395 18.62 4.99 -9.94
C PHE A 395 18.90 5.00 -11.45
N GLN A 396 19.83 4.14 -11.87
CA GLN A 396 20.26 3.94 -13.24
C GLN A 396 19.53 2.74 -13.84
N HIS A 397 19.07 2.92 -15.07
CA HIS A 397 18.42 1.87 -15.84
C HIS A 397 19.44 0.89 -16.41
N VAL A 398 19.21 -0.41 -16.20
CA VAL A 398 20.05 -1.49 -16.72
C VAL A 398 19.16 -2.48 -17.46
N GLU A 399 19.43 -2.66 -18.76
CA GLU A 399 18.76 -3.64 -19.61
C GLU A 399 19.75 -4.74 -20.02
N PHE A 400 19.32 -6.00 -19.99
CA PHE A 400 20.15 -7.15 -20.35
C PHE A 400 19.30 -8.32 -20.86
N ALA A 401 19.85 -9.13 -21.76
CA ALA A 401 19.20 -10.36 -22.19
C ALA A 401 19.39 -11.48 -21.15
N ALA A 402 18.35 -12.28 -20.94
CA ALA A 402 18.39 -13.47 -20.10
C ALA A 402 17.66 -14.66 -20.75
N THR A 403 18.15 -15.87 -20.50
CA THR A 403 17.50 -17.10 -20.95
C THR A 403 16.65 -17.67 -19.83
N GLY A 404 15.37 -17.90 -20.07
CA GLY A 404 14.43 -18.58 -19.17
C GLY A 404 14.76 -20.07 -18.98
N ALA A 405 14.13 -20.70 -17.98
CA ALA A 405 14.37 -22.12 -17.67
C ALA A 405 13.90 -23.08 -18.80
N ASP A 406 12.99 -22.61 -19.65
CA ASP A 406 12.48 -23.29 -20.86
C ASP A 406 13.33 -23.04 -22.10
N GLY A 407 14.40 -22.24 -22.00
CA GLY A 407 15.27 -21.84 -23.10
C GLY A 407 14.79 -20.60 -23.87
N ALA A 408 13.66 -19.99 -23.50
CA ALA A 408 13.18 -18.76 -24.12
C ALA A 408 14.14 -17.59 -23.82
N GLN A 409 14.40 -16.74 -24.81
CA GLN A 409 15.12 -15.49 -24.59
C GLN A 409 14.15 -14.44 -24.07
N ALA A 410 14.62 -13.63 -23.12
CA ALA A 410 13.88 -12.49 -22.61
C ALA A 410 14.79 -11.26 -22.42
N THR A 411 14.28 -10.06 -22.67
CA THR A 411 14.96 -8.80 -22.32
C THR A 411 14.54 -8.34 -20.93
N ILE A 412 15.47 -8.21 -20.00
CA ILE A 412 15.20 -7.83 -18.61
C ILE A 412 15.67 -6.39 -18.37
N ALA A 413 14.81 -5.56 -17.78
CA ALA A 413 15.11 -4.18 -17.42
C ALA A 413 14.93 -3.97 -15.90
N ILE A 414 15.92 -3.37 -15.23
CA ILE A 414 15.93 -3.09 -13.79
C ILE A 414 16.42 -1.67 -13.49
N ASP A 415 16.11 -1.16 -12.29
CA ASP A 415 16.64 0.09 -11.73
C ASP A 415 17.63 -0.20 -10.61
N VAL A 416 18.80 0.45 -10.64
CA VAL A 416 19.91 0.18 -9.72
C VAL A 416 20.52 1.48 -9.19
N ALA A 417 20.86 1.53 -7.90
CA ALA A 417 21.62 2.66 -7.36
C ALA A 417 22.96 2.84 -8.13
N PRO A 418 23.33 4.09 -8.51
CA PRO A 418 24.49 4.35 -9.38
C PRO A 418 25.81 3.93 -8.75
N ASP A 419 25.89 3.89 -7.42
CA ASP A 419 27.05 3.44 -6.66
C ASP A 419 26.57 2.66 -5.42
N VAL A 420 27.51 2.13 -4.64
CA VAL A 420 27.21 1.54 -3.34
C VAL A 420 26.75 2.62 -2.34
N LEU A 421 26.00 2.21 -1.32
CA LEU A 421 25.53 3.09 -0.26
C LEU A 421 26.66 3.87 0.42
N ALA A 422 26.38 5.13 0.70
CA ALA A 422 27.27 6.06 1.34
C ALA A 422 26.51 6.94 2.35
N ILE A 423 27.19 7.43 3.38
CA ILE A 423 26.65 8.41 4.32
C ILE A 423 27.26 9.78 4.01
N GLY A 424 26.45 10.84 4.04
CA GLY A 424 26.89 12.21 3.75
C GLY A 424 26.16 12.87 2.57
N SER A 425 26.68 14.00 2.10
CA SER A 425 26.15 14.78 0.96
C SER A 425 26.90 14.49 -0.33
N ASP A 426 26.50 15.07 -1.46
CA ASP A 426 27.26 14.96 -2.71
C ASP A 426 28.69 15.54 -2.60
N ASP A 427 28.91 16.50 -1.70
CA ASP A 427 30.20 17.17 -1.48
C ASP A 427 31.10 16.46 -0.44
N ASP A 428 30.50 15.78 0.54
CA ASP A 428 31.22 15.07 1.61
C ASP A 428 30.47 13.79 1.98
N PHE A 429 30.95 12.67 1.40
CA PHE A 429 30.39 11.34 1.67
C PHE A 429 31.45 10.27 1.87
N LEU A 430 31.05 9.22 2.59
CA LEU A 430 31.81 8.01 2.81
C LEU A 430 31.01 6.81 2.30
N ARG A 431 31.49 6.12 1.25
CA ARG A 431 30.97 4.79 0.88
C ARG A 431 31.15 3.84 2.06
N ILE A 432 30.06 3.34 2.60
CA ILE A 432 30.03 2.72 3.93
C ILE A 432 29.80 1.21 3.81
N PRO A 433 30.81 0.36 4.10
CA PRO A 433 30.60 -1.06 4.31
C PRO A 433 29.72 -1.29 5.54
N MET A 434 28.88 -2.31 5.50
CA MET A 434 27.97 -2.66 6.60
C MET A 434 27.67 -4.16 6.56
N THR A 435 27.11 -4.68 7.64
CA THR A 435 26.69 -6.08 7.69
C THR A 435 25.55 -6.35 6.69
N PRO A 436 25.44 -7.59 6.17
CA PRO A 436 24.38 -7.93 5.23
C PRO A 436 22.97 -7.85 5.87
N GLN A 437 22.85 -7.94 7.20
CA GLN A 437 21.60 -7.74 7.93
C GLN A 437 21.17 -6.27 7.91
N THR A 438 22.09 -5.34 8.19
CA THR A 438 21.84 -3.89 8.06
C THR A 438 21.45 -3.55 6.62
N ALA A 439 22.19 -4.09 5.66
CA ALA A 439 21.93 -3.92 4.22
C ALA A 439 20.52 -4.38 3.83
N GLN A 440 20.13 -5.58 4.24
CA GLN A 440 18.82 -6.16 3.94
C GLN A 440 17.69 -5.35 4.56
N ARG A 441 17.82 -4.93 5.83
CA ARG A 441 16.83 -4.10 6.51
C ARG A 441 16.60 -2.77 5.80
N LEU A 442 17.66 -2.14 5.29
CA LEU A 442 17.57 -0.91 4.50
C LEU A 442 16.93 -1.16 3.13
N ALA A 443 17.33 -2.23 2.43
CA ALA A 443 16.75 -2.60 1.15
C ALA A 443 15.24 -2.83 1.27
N ASP A 444 14.81 -3.63 2.24
CA ASP A 444 13.39 -3.91 2.50
C ASP A 444 12.60 -2.64 2.80
N ARG A 445 13.15 -1.77 3.65
CA ARG A 445 12.51 -0.50 4.05
C ARG A 445 12.23 0.40 2.85
N TRP A 446 13.02 0.30 1.78
CA TRP A 446 12.92 1.15 0.61
C TRP A 446 12.29 0.46 -0.61
N GLY A 447 11.77 -0.76 -0.47
CA GLY A 447 11.24 -1.51 -1.62
C GLY A 447 12.33 -1.92 -2.62
N CYS A 448 13.55 -2.11 -2.12
CA CYS A 448 14.71 -2.59 -2.86
C CYS A 448 15.04 -4.04 -2.48
N THR A 449 15.97 -4.63 -3.22
CA THR A 449 16.59 -5.93 -2.94
C THR A 449 18.11 -5.81 -3.10
N LEU A 450 18.84 -6.79 -2.54
CA LEU A 450 20.25 -6.98 -2.81
C LEU A 450 20.41 -7.76 -4.14
N PRO A 451 21.45 -7.49 -4.95
CA PRO A 451 21.60 -8.14 -6.25
C PRO A 451 21.98 -9.62 -6.11
N THR A 452 21.63 -10.44 -7.09
CA THR A 452 22.24 -11.77 -7.25
C THR A 452 23.57 -11.66 -8.00
N ARG A 453 24.34 -12.75 -8.09
CA ARG A 453 25.52 -12.83 -8.97
C ARG A 453 25.21 -12.36 -10.40
N LYS A 454 24.10 -12.84 -10.96
CA LYS A 454 23.65 -12.53 -12.33
C LYS A 454 23.36 -11.03 -12.50
N LEU A 455 22.69 -10.42 -11.53
CA LEU A 455 22.41 -8.99 -11.57
C LEU A 455 23.69 -8.17 -11.44
N VAL A 456 24.65 -8.56 -10.59
CA VAL A 456 25.96 -7.91 -10.52
C VAL A 456 26.71 -8.01 -11.85
N ASP A 457 26.63 -9.14 -12.56
CA ASP A 457 27.20 -9.31 -13.90
C ASP A 457 26.56 -8.33 -14.91
N ALA A 458 25.22 -8.21 -14.91
CA ALA A 458 24.48 -7.31 -15.79
C ALA A 458 24.76 -5.82 -15.49
N ILE A 459 24.81 -5.45 -14.20
CA ILE A 459 25.13 -4.10 -13.73
C ILE A 459 26.54 -3.70 -14.18
N ASP A 460 27.52 -4.60 -14.04
CA ASP A 460 28.87 -4.32 -14.53
C ASP A 460 28.90 -4.11 -16.03
N ALA A 461 28.23 -4.96 -16.80
CA ALA A 461 28.15 -4.84 -18.26
C ALA A 461 27.61 -3.47 -18.70
N ALA A 462 26.61 -2.93 -18.00
CA ALA A 462 26.00 -1.63 -18.28
C ALA A 462 26.76 -0.42 -17.69
N ALA A 463 27.76 -0.64 -16.83
CA ALA A 463 28.46 0.44 -16.14
C ALA A 463 29.26 1.33 -17.10
N THR A 464 29.05 2.64 -16.99
CA THR A 464 29.74 3.65 -17.79
C THR A 464 31.04 4.14 -17.13
N VAL A 465 31.19 3.90 -15.82
CA VAL A 465 32.41 4.21 -15.06
C VAL A 465 32.95 2.94 -14.40
N ARG A 466 34.11 2.47 -14.86
CA ARG A 466 34.78 1.27 -14.33
C ARG A 466 36.07 1.67 -13.63
N LEU A 467 36.18 1.34 -12.34
CA LEU A 467 37.32 1.69 -11.51
C LEU A 467 38.14 0.44 -11.19
N ALA A 468 39.47 0.55 -11.26
CA ALA A 468 40.35 -0.55 -10.96
C ALA A 468 40.35 -0.82 -9.44
N PRO A 469 40.25 -2.09 -9.00
CA PRO A 469 40.42 -2.49 -7.62
C PRO A 469 41.75 -1.98 -7.03
N GLN A 470 41.70 -1.35 -5.87
CA GLN A 470 42.90 -0.91 -5.12
C GLN A 470 42.92 -1.56 -3.74
N PRO A 471 43.54 -2.75 -3.61
CA PRO A 471 43.61 -3.45 -2.34
C PRO A 471 44.40 -2.68 -1.27
N LEU A 472 43.92 -2.74 -0.03
CA LEU A 472 44.61 -2.40 1.20
C LEU A 472 45.11 -3.67 1.89
N THR A 473 46.35 -3.66 2.37
CA THR A 473 47.03 -4.84 2.94
C THR A 473 46.78 -5.01 4.43
N GLU A 474 46.50 -3.95 5.17
CA GLU A 474 46.39 -3.91 6.65
C GLU A 474 45.06 -3.28 7.12
N ASP A 475 44.65 -3.58 8.37
CA ASP A 475 43.52 -2.98 9.10
C ASP A 475 42.20 -2.83 8.32
N ARG A 476 41.84 -3.87 7.58
CA ARG A 476 40.79 -3.86 6.56
C ARG A 476 39.37 -3.58 7.07
N GLU A 477 39.10 -3.88 8.34
CA GLU A 477 37.80 -3.66 9.00
C GLU A 477 37.74 -2.32 9.75
N SER A 478 38.83 -1.54 9.73
CA SER A 478 38.89 -0.24 10.40
C SER A 478 38.19 0.85 9.59
N VAL A 479 37.63 1.83 10.31
CA VAL A 479 37.03 3.02 9.68
C VAL A 479 38.09 3.83 8.91
N VAL A 480 39.35 3.81 9.37
CA VAL A 480 40.48 4.40 8.64
C VAL A 480 40.65 3.76 7.26
N ALA A 481 40.53 2.44 7.14
CA ALA A 481 40.56 1.75 5.86
C ALA A 481 39.34 2.10 4.98
N PHE A 482 38.17 2.36 5.58
CA PHE A 482 36.98 2.80 4.83
C PHE A 482 37.21 4.18 4.21
N VAL A 483 37.75 5.11 5.01
CA VAL A 483 38.12 6.46 4.56
C VAL A 483 39.19 6.43 3.48
N GLU A 484 40.26 5.67 3.67
CA GLU A 484 41.33 5.54 2.68
C GLU A 484 40.84 4.88 1.38
N SER A 485 39.98 3.87 1.47
CA SER A 485 39.33 3.26 0.30
C SER A 485 38.48 4.29 -0.45
N ASN A 486 37.66 5.08 0.25
CA ASN A 486 36.84 6.12 -0.38
C ASN A 486 37.70 7.18 -1.07
N ARG A 487 38.78 7.65 -0.41
CA ARG A 487 39.75 8.59 -0.97
C ARG A 487 40.39 8.07 -2.26
N ARG A 488 40.79 6.78 -2.27
CA ARG A 488 41.37 6.12 -3.45
C ARG A 488 40.39 5.99 -4.61
N ILE A 489 39.12 5.71 -4.31
CA ILE A 489 38.05 5.64 -5.31
C ILE A 489 37.82 7.02 -5.92
N GLU A 490 37.69 8.07 -5.11
CA GLU A 490 37.51 9.44 -5.62
C GLU A 490 38.73 9.95 -6.40
N ALA A 491 39.96 9.59 -5.97
CA ALA A 491 41.17 9.88 -6.73
C ALA A 491 41.17 9.21 -8.12
N GLN A 492 40.69 7.97 -8.23
CA GLN A 492 40.54 7.30 -9.53
C GLN A 492 39.45 7.92 -10.40
N ARG A 493 38.34 8.38 -9.80
CA ARG A 493 37.29 9.09 -10.53
C ARG A 493 37.78 10.41 -11.12
N ALA A 494 38.85 11.00 -10.56
CA ALA A 494 39.52 12.19 -11.10
C ALA A 494 38.56 13.35 -11.41
N GLY A 495 37.55 13.55 -10.56
CA GLY A 495 36.55 14.62 -10.70
C GLY A 495 35.46 14.36 -11.74
N GLN A 496 35.31 13.12 -12.25
CA GLN A 496 34.16 12.75 -13.06
C GLN A 496 32.83 13.03 -12.33
N PRO A 497 31.74 13.37 -13.05
CA PRO A 497 30.44 13.63 -12.45
C PRO A 497 29.92 12.46 -11.60
N LEU A 498 29.27 12.76 -10.49
CA LEU A 498 28.47 11.81 -9.70
C LEU A 498 27.18 11.44 -10.45
N GLY A 499 26.64 10.25 -10.21
CA GLY A 499 25.39 9.79 -10.82
C GLY A 499 25.49 8.75 -11.95
N PRO A 500 26.57 8.69 -12.78
CA PRO A 500 26.78 7.53 -13.66
C PRO A 500 26.92 6.23 -12.88
N LEU A 501 26.58 5.11 -13.53
CA LEU A 501 26.73 3.77 -12.94
C LEU A 501 28.22 3.40 -12.79
N VAL A 502 28.69 3.33 -11.54
CA VAL A 502 30.08 3.03 -11.16
C VAL A 502 30.22 1.58 -10.70
N THR A 503 31.21 0.85 -11.23
CA THR A 503 31.56 -0.52 -10.79
C THR A 503 33.06 -0.72 -10.61
N GLY A 504 33.45 -1.91 -10.14
CA GLY A 504 34.85 -2.35 -10.00
C GLY A 504 35.50 -2.01 -8.66
N ALA A 505 35.18 -0.86 -8.07
CA ALA A 505 35.81 -0.38 -6.84
C ALA A 505 35.56 -1.24 -5.59
N LYS A 506 34.42 -1.93 -5.50
CA LYS A 506 34.03 -2.77 -4.36
C LYS A 506 33.43 -4.11 -4.80
N LYS A 507 33.42 -5.08 -3.89
CA LYS A 507 32.61 -6.30 -3.93
C LYS A 507 31.17 -5.94 -3.56
N ASP A 508 30.19 -6.57 -4.19
CA ASP A 508 28.79 -6.46 -3.80
C ASP A 508 28.45 -7.54 -2.77
N VAL A 509 27.67 -7.17 -1.77
CA VAL A 509 26.91 -8.12 -0.94
C VAL A 509 25.75 -8.65 -1.79
N VAL A 510 25.66 -9.97 -1.95
CA VAL A 510 24.72 -10.60 -2.89
C VAL A 510 23.75 -11.59 -2.24
N LEU A 511 22.62 -11.84 -2.90
CA LEU A 511 21.71 -12.93 -2.55
C LEU A 511 22.15 -14.25 -3.22
N THR A 512 22.21 -15.32 -2.43
CA THR A 512 22.55 -16.67 -2.89
C THR A 512 22.05 -17.72 -1.89
N PRO A 513 21.52 -18.87 -2.33
CA PRO A 513 21.10 -19.93 -1.41
C PRO A 513 22.30 -20.56 -0.68
N ARG A 514 23.52 -20.31 -1.17
CA ARG A 514 24.77 -20.82 -0.58
C ARG A 514 24.98 -20.36 0.86
N ILE A 515 24.35 -19.27 1.29
CA ILE A 515 24.43 -18.83 2.70
C ILE A 515 23.83 -19.85 3.68
N PHE A 516 23.06 -20.83 3.19
CA PHE A 516 22.52 -21.94 4.00
C PHE A 516 23.43 -23.17 4.04
N GLU A 517 24.48 -23.24 3.21
CA GLU A 517 25.48 -24.33 3.26
C GLU A 517 26.19 -24.39 4.61
N ARG A 518 26.35 -23.22 5.25
CA ARG A 518 26.97 -23.06 6.57
C ARG A 518 26.25 -21.94 7.32
N PRO A 519 25.97 -22.10 8.62
CA PRO A 519 25.25 -21.08 9.39
C PRO A 519 26.04 -19.77 9.43
N ARG A 520 25.33 -18.63 9.40
CA ARG A 520 25.90 -17.28 9.62
C ARG A 520 27.04 -16.94 8.65
N ARG A 521 26.74 -16.89 7.34
CA ARG A 521 27.70 -16.52 6.29
C ARG A 521 27.30 -15.27 5.52
N LEU A 522 28.31 -14.53 5.07
CA LEU A 522 28.21 -13.40 4.16
C LEU A 522 28.56 -13.87 2.74
N ALA A 523 27.72 -13.55 1.76
CA ALA A 523 28.05 -13.77 0.36
C ALA A 523 28.58 -12.49 -0.30
N LEU A 524 29.76 -12.60 -0.91
CA LEU A 524 30.40 -11.53 -1.66
C LEU A 524 30.70 -11.96 -3.09
N TYR A 525 30.56 -11.03 -4.03
CA TYR A 525 30.89 -11.22 -5.44
C TYR A 525 31.37 -9.92 -6.09
N GLY A 526 32.15 -10.01 -7.17
CA GLY A 526 32.53 -8.85 -8.00
C GLY A 526 33.98 -8.40 -7.77
N TRP A 527 34.18 -7.10 -7.52
CA TRP A 527 35.50 -6.47 -7.43
C TRP A 527 36.34 -6.76 -8.67
N ARG A 528 35.96 -6.15 -9.80
CA ARG A 528 36.38 -6.58 -11.13
C ARG A 528 37.59 -5.82 -11.63
N GLN A 529 38.43 -6.50 -12.39
CA GLN A 529 39.42 -5.86 -13.24
C GLN A 529 38.74 -5.06 -14.37
N LEU A 530 39.49 -4.17 -15.01
CA LEU A 530 38.96 -3.32 -16.10
C LEU A 530 38.48 -4.12 -17.32
N ASP A 531 38.95 -5.37 -17.47
CA ASP A 531 38.49 -6.31 -18.48
C ASP A 531 37.17 -7.03 -18.11
N GLY A 532 36.58 -6.70 -16.95
CA GLY A 532 35.34 -7.29 -16.43
C GLY A 532 35.53 -8.56 -15.59
N THR A 533 36.75 -9.12 -15.52
CA THR A 533 37.04 -10.35 -14.78
C THR A 533 36.86 -10.12 -13.27
N PRO A 534 35.99 -10.90 -12.58
CA PRO A 534 35.81 -10.76 -11.14
C PRO A 534 37.05 -11.26 -10.39
N ILE A 535 37.61 -10.43 -9.52
CA ILE A 535 38.66 -10.87 -8.57
C ILE A 535 38.01 -11.65 -7.42
N GLN A 536 36.81 -11.25 -7.02
CA GLN A 536 36.04 -11.96 -6.00
C GLN A 536 35.02 -12.89 -6.67
N PRO A 537 35.29 -14.22 -6.76
CA PRO A 537 34.27 -15.18 -7.12
C PRO A 537 33.19 -15.22 -6.03
N LEU A 538 32.01 -15.76 -6.36
CA LEU A 538 30.91 -15.93 -5.41
C LEU A 538 31.39 -16.82 -4.26
N THR A 539 31.55 -16.22 -3.09
CA THR A 539 32.12 -16.88 -1.91
C THR A 539 31.29 -16.62 -0.67
N ILE A 540 31.31 -17.60 0.24
CA ILE A 540 30.68 -17.55 1.57
C ILE A 540 31.69 -17.83 2.69
N VAL A 541 32.98 -17.50 2.46
CA VAL A 541 34.06 -17.82 3.42
C VAL A 541 33.99 -16.99 4.70
N HIS A 542 33.41 -15.80 4.61
CA HIS A 542 33.28 -14.88 5.75
C HIS A 542 32.00 -15.14 6.54
N HIS A 543 32.08 -14.94 7.85
CA HIS A 543 30.90 -14.91 8.70
C HIS A 543 30.06 -13.65 8.40
N ASN A 544 28.76 -13.67 8.70
CA ASN A 544 27.84 -12.57 8.43
C ASN A 544 28.02 -11.33 9.34
N GLY A 545 29.02 -11.32 10.22
CA GLY A 545 29.44 -10.13 10.99
C GLY A 545 30.69 -9.45 10.40
N TYR A 546 31.31 -10.04 9.37
CA TYR A 546 32.51 -9.50 8.75
C TYR A 546 32.20 -8.26 7.92
N VAL A 547 32.90 -7.15 8.18
CA VAL A 547 32.73 -5.87 7.49
C VAL A 547 34.09 -5.31 7.11
N ASP A 548 34.41 -5.18 5.82
CA ASP A 548 35.70 -4.69 5.34
C ASP A 548 35.54 -3.57 4.30
N TYR A 549 36.59 -2.76 4.13
CA TYR A 549 36.59 -1.62 3.19
C TYR A 549 36.23 -2.02 1.75
N SER A 550 36.44 -3.29 1.40
CA SER A 550 36.42 -3.78 0.03
C SER A 550 35.04 -4.17 -0.45
N HIS A 551 34.05 -4.34 0.43
CA HIS A 551 32.67 -4.60 0.02
C HIS A 551 31.74 -3.40 0.25
N GLY A 552 30.65 -3.38 -0.48
CA GLY A 552 29.60 -2.38 -0.39
C GLY A 552 28.24 -2.96 -0.71
N VAL A 553 27.22 -2.15 -0.44
CA VAL A 553 25.83 -2.51 -0.62
C VAL A 553 25.28 -1.69 -1.78
N ARG A 554 24.85 -2.36 -2.85
CA ARG A 554 24.17 -1.74 -3.97
C ARG A 554 22.70 -2.10 -3.92
N LEU A 555 21.84 -1.08 -3.97
CA LEU A 555 20.40 -1.29 -4.01
C LEU A 555 19.96 -1.55 -5.44
N VAL A 556 19.14 -2.57 -5.62
CA VAL A 556 18.35 -2.79 -6.84
C VAL A 556 16.90 -2.57 -6.47
N ARG A 557 16.14 -1.80 -7.23
CA ARG A 557 14.69 -1.70 -7.02
C ARG A 557 14.08 -3.10 -7.09
N ASN A 558 13.16 -3.46 -6.20
CA ASN A 558 12.53 -4.79 -6.26
C ASN A 558 11.46 -4.87 -7.36
N ALA A 559 11.84 -4.57 -8.60
CA ALA A 559 11.01 -4.60 -9.80
C ALA A 559 11.90 -4.86 -11.02
N ALA A 560 11.39 -5.64 -11.97
CA ALA A 560 12.02 -5.96 -13.25
C ALA A 560 10.98 -6.01 -14.37
N ILE A 561 11.28 -5.42 -15.52
CA ILE A 561 10.47 -5.52 -16.74
C ILE A 561 11.05 -6.63 -17.63
N VAL A 562 10.19 -7.37 -18.33
CA VAL A 562 10.53 -8.51 -19.19
C VAL A 562 9.95 -8.29 -20.59
N ASP A 563 10.81 -8.42 -21.61
CA ASP A 563 10.53 -8.31 -23.05
C ASP A 563 10.03 -6.97 -23.58
N GLY A 564 10.23 -5.90 -22.81
CA GLY A 564 9.97 -4.54 -23.28
C GLY A 564 8.55 -4.30 -23.79
N GLU A 565 7.55 -5.11 -23.37
CA GLU A 565 6.18 -4.97 -23.85
C GLU A 565 5.57 -3.61 -23.43
N VAL A 566 5.69 -2.67 -24.36
CA VAL A 566 4.87 -1.48 -24.54
C VAL A 566 4.09 -1.69 -25.84
N TYR A 567 2.76 -1.67 -25.76
CA TYR A 567 1.88 -1.74 -26.94
C TYR A 567 1.78 -0.38 -27.65
N GLU A 568 2.10 -0.35 -28.95
CA GLU A 568 1.68 0.70 -29.90
C GLU A 568 0.27 0.38 -30.43
N PRO A 569 -0.66 1.34 -30.48
CA PRO A 569 -2.01 1.10 -30.99
C PRO A 569 -1.98 0.92 -32.51
N VAL A 570 -2.39 -0.25 -32.99
CA VAL A 570 -2.90 -0.35 -34.37
C VAL A 570 -4.38 0.03 -34.35
N GLU A 571 -4.70 1.16 -34.97
CA GLU A 571 -6.08 1.56 -35.26
C GLU A 571 -6.76 0.57 -36.23
N ASN A 572 -7.97 0.17 -35.84
CA ASN A 572 -9.10 -0.36 -36.61
C ASN A 572 -8.87 -1.09 -37.94
N GLY A 573 -9.36 -2.33 -37.97
CA GLY A 573 -9.80 -2.96 -39.21
C GLY A 573 -10.73 -4.14 -38.94
N ASP A 574 -12.03 -3.91 -39.09
CA ASP A 574 -13.04 -4.95 -39.32
C ASP A 574 -12.52 -6.09 -40.20
N ARG A 575 -12.72 -7.34 -39.76
CA ARG A 575 -13.10 -8.48 -40.63
C ARG A 575 -13.38 -9.75 -39.82
N HIS A 576 -14.67 -10.12 -39.84
CA HIS A 576 -15.22 -11.46 -40.14
C HIS A 576 -14.56 -12.72 -39.56
N ALA A 577 -15.37 -13.48 -38.81
CA ALA A 577 -15.19 -14.90 -38.51
C ALA A 577 -14.98 -15.77 -39.78
N PRO A 578 -14.39 -16.98 -39.66
CA PRO A 578 -15.22 -18.15 -39.35
C PRO A 578 -14.59 -19.22 -38.44
N GLN A 579 -15.48 -20.13 -38.01
CA GLN A 579 -15.29 -21.38 -37.25
C GLN A 579 -14.23 -22.34 -37.83
N ASP A 580 -13.55 -23.15 -36.99
CA ASP A 580 -13.76 -24.62 -36.92
C ASP A 580 -13.01 -25.30 -35.74
N LYS A 581 -13.46 -26.53 -35.44
CA LYS A 581 -13.25 -27.46 -34.33
C LYS A 581 -11.84 -28.03 -34.17
N GLY A 582 -11.49 -28.44 -32.95
CA GLY A 582 -10.41 -29.43 -32.74
C GLY A 582 -10.03 -29.70 -31.28
N SER A 583 -10.44 -30.85 -30.75
CA SER A 583 -10.15 -31.34 -29.40
C SER A 583 -8.66 -31.47 -29.06
N ARG A 584 -8.25 -31.20 -27.81
CA ARG A 584 -7.56 -32.16 -26.92
C ARG A 584 -7.30 -31.60 -25.51
N ARG A 585 -7.64 -32.41 -24.51
CA ARG A 585 -7.33 -32.23 -23.09
C ARG A 585 -5.82 -32.37 -22.83
N SER A 586 -5.23 -31.46 -22.07
CA SER A 586 -4.10 -31.76 -21.18
C SER A 586 -4.02 -30.79 -19.99
N ARG A 587 -4.21 -31.37 -18.80
CA ARG A 587 -3.81 -30.97 -17.44
C ARG A 587 -3.27 -29.54 -17.25
N GLN A 588 -4.09 -28.67 -16.67
CA GLN A 588 -3.67 -27.46 -15.96
C GLN A 588 -2.92 -27.84 -14.68
N ARG A 589 -1.67 -27.39 -14.55
CA ARG A 589 -0.99 -27.18 -13.28
C ARG A 589 -1.25 -25.72 -12.86
N SER A 590 -1.72 -25.53 -11.64
CA SER A 590 -1.89 -24.22 -11.02
C SER A 590 -0.51 -23.57 -10.80
N ALA A 591 -0.17 -22.58 -11.62
CA ALA A 591 0.87 -21.62 -11.31
C ALA A 591 0.20 -20.47 -10.53
N SER A 592 0.72 -20.19 -9.33
CA SER A 592 0.34 -19.05 -8.51
C SER A 592 0.54 -17.75 -9.30
N GLN A 593 -0.53 -16.99 -9.49
CA GLN A 593 -0.49 -15.71 -10.22
C GLN A 593 0.25 -14.67 -9.38
N SER A 594 1.28 -14.08 -9.99
CA SER A 594 2.12 -13.00 -9.44
C SER A 594 1.34 -11.67 -9.43
N PRO A 595 1.49 -10.82 -8.39
CA PRO A 595 0.88 -9.50 -8.27
C PRO A 595 1.49 -8.42 -9.19
N PHE A 596 2.09 -8.80 -10.32
CA PHE A 596 2.52 -7.83 -11.33
C PHE A 596 1.86 -8.16 -12.68
N SER A 597 1.43 -7.12 -13.40
CA SER A 597 0.86 -7.27 -14.74
C SER A 597 1.86 -7.93 -15.70
N ALA A 598 1.35 -8.58 -16.76
CA ALA A 598 2.18 -9.25 -17.75
C ALA A 598 3.35 -8.35 -18.21
N GLY A 599 4.59 -8.75 -17.89
CA GLY A 599 5.81 -8.06 -18.30
C GLY A 599 6.52 -7.21 -17.23
N CYS A 600 5.98 -7.01 -16.03
CA CYS A 600 6.74 -6.49 -14.88
C CYS A 600 6.65 -7.52 -13.75
N TYR A 601 7.67 -7.64 -12.90
CA TYR A 601 7.70 -8.61 -11.80
C TYR A 601 8.58 -8.09 -10.67
N ALA A 602 8.24 -8.36 -9.40
CA ALA A 602 9.21 -8.21 -8.33
C ALA A 602 10.38 -9.16 -8.56
N ILE A 603 11.61 -8.67 -8.37
CA ILE A 603 12.79 -9.52 -8.44
C ILE A 603 12.69 -10.66 -7.42
N SER A 604 12.17 -10.39 -6.22
CA SER A 604 11.91 -11.41 -5.21
C SER A 604 10.98 -12.55 -5.68
N GLU A 605 9.99 -12.23 -6.52
CA GLU A 605 9.06 -13.23 -7.07
C GLU A 605 9.66 -13.98 -8.23
N LEU A 606 10.36 -13.28 -9.14
CA LEU A 606 11.13 -13.93 -10.19
C LEU A 606 12.08 -14.95 -9.58
N LEU A 607 12.78 -14.59 -8.50
CA LEU A 607 13.65 -15.51 -7.77
C LEU A 607 12.91 -16.73 -7.22
N ALA A 608 11.70 -16.57 -6.69
CA ALA A 608 10.92 -17.68 -6.14
C ALA A 608 10.30 -18.60 -7.22
N ASP A 609 10.14 -18.11 -8.44
CA ASP A 609 9.48 -18.81 -9.56
C ASP A 609 10.45 -19.77 -10.29
N PRO A 610 10.17 -21.09 -10.33
CA PRO A 610 11.02 -22.07 -11.05
C PRO A 610 11.14 -21.86 -12.56
N GLY A 611 10.14 -21.29 -13.21
CA GLY A 611 10.17 -20.99 -14.64
C GLY A 611 10.91 -19.68 -14.95
N ARG A 612 10.86 -18.70 -14.04
CA ARG A 612 11.31 -17.33 -14.30
C ARG A 612 12.58 -16.91 -13.55
N SER A 613 12.99 -17.64 -12.52
CA SER A 613 14.19 -17.35 -11.73
C SER A 613 15.47 -17.27 -12.55
N ALA A 614 15.54 -18.03 -13.64
CA ALA A 614 16.65 -17.99 -14.58
C ALA A 614 16.88 -16.59 -15.19
N TRP A 615 15.86 -15.71 -15.20
CA TRP A 615 16.00 -14.33 -15.67
C TRP A 615 16.86 -13.44 -14.75
N VAL A 616 16.83 -13.71 -13.44
CA VAL A 616 17.48 -12.86 -12.42
C VAL A 616 18.45 -13.62 -11.52
N SER A 617 18.60 -14.93 -11.70
CA SER A 617 19.51 -15.81 -10.96
C SER A 617 20.07 -16.89 -11.87
N ASP A 618 21.34 -17.24 -11.64
CA ASP A 618 21.98 -18.38 -12.27
C ASP A 618 22.05 -19.60 -11.33
N GLU A 619 21.54 -19.48 -10.11
CA GLU A 619 21.52 -20.54 -9.08
C GLU A 619 20.14 -21.21 -8.98
N GLY A 620 19.27 -20.93 -9.95
CA GLY A 620 17.89 -21.42 -10.00
C GLY A 620 16.96 -20.67 -9.04
N ALA A 621 15.78 -21.27 -8.83
CA ALA A 621 14.75 -20.71 -7.98
C ALA A 621 15.17 -20.74 -6.51
N MET A 622 15.00 -19.61 -5.84
CA MET A 622 15.24 -19.45 -4.43
C MET A 622 14.18 -18.53 -3.83
N ILE A 623 13.67 -18.89 -2.66
CA ILE A 623 13.07 -17.89 -1.78
C ILE A 623 14.21 -16.92 -1.44
N PRO A 624 14.07 -15.60 -1.69
CA PRO A 624 15.13 -14.63 -1.49
C PRO A 624 15.78 -14.83 -0.11
N PRO A 625 17.05 -15.28 -0.08
CA PRO A 625 17.67 -15.76 1.15
C PRO A 625 17.87 -14.58 2.10
N ARG A 626 17.26 -14.67 3.28
CA ARG A 626 17.42 -13.67 4.35
C ARG A 626 18.70 -13.96 5.11
N TYR A 627 19.54 -12.94 5.28
CA TYR A 627 20.71 -13.06 6.15
C TYR A 627 20.26 -13.20 7.61
N PRO A 628 20.66 -14.28 8.32
CA PRO A 628 20.19 -14.52 9.68
C PRO A 628 20.74 -13.48 10.65
N GLU A 629 19.95 -13.15 11.68
CA GLU A 629 20.41 -12.34 12.82
C GLU A 629 21.57 -13.03 13.55
N GLN A 630 22.37 -12.23 14.28
CA GLN A 630 23.64 -12.67 14.88
C GLN A 630 23.46 -13.59 16.08
#